data_AF-A0A6L9IZZ9-F1
#
_entry.id   AF-A0A6L9IZZ9-F1
#
_cell.length_a   1.000
_cell.length_b   1.000
_cell.length_c   1.000
_cell.angle_alpha   90.00
_cell.angle_beta   90.00
_cell.angle_gamma   90.00
#
_symmetry.space_group_name_H-M   'P 1'
#
loop_
_entity.id
_entity.type
_entity.pdbx_description
1 polymer ?
#
loop_
_entity_poly.entity_id
_entity_poly.type
_entity_poly.pdbx_seq_one_letter_code
_entity_poly.pdbx_strand_id
1 'polypeptide(L)'
;MTRKARGRRSRTRTDGKHGRYIQARPAGEKTSDIAFDATLRAAAPYQIERDDEREANQLAYSIRKEDLQRKVRVRKAANLILFVVDASWSMAVAERMNATKGAIMSLLTDAYQRRDRVGLVVFQKDRAQLILPPTNSVTLAKKALADIPVGGKTPLSAGLFVALEVFLRERLSHPDILPLMILLTDGAGNVSMSSLPPLDEAKEIAGQFAENEIRSVTINMEHVAFDQGLAQQLADWLDGPCLTLAELHAAALYEAVKQELDQ
;
A
#
# COMPACT_ATOMS: atom_id res chain seq x y z
N MET A 1 28.47 -22.38 4.33
CA MET A 1 27.06 -22.41 4.82
C MET A 1 26.46 -21.01 4.67
N THR A 2 25.80 -20.78 3.54
CA THR A 2 25.32 -19.46 3.11
C THR A 2 23.97 -19.17 3.74
N ARG A 3 23.90 -18.13 4.56
CA ARG A 3 22.70 -17.75 5.32
C ARG A 3 21.65 -17.22 4.33
N LYS A 4 20.63 -18.04 4.02
CA LYS A 4 19.42 -17.66 3.26
C LYS A 4 18.85 -16.34 3.82
N ALA A 5 18.94 -15.26 3.04
CA ALA A 5 18.33 -13.99 3.37
C ALA A 5 16.80 -14.15 3.27
N ARG A 6 16.16 -14.34 4.41
CA ARG A 6 14.70 -14.34 4.53
C ARG A 6 14.23 -12.91 4.24
N GLY A 7 13.45 -12.71 3.16
CA GLY A 7 12.95 -11.40 2.72
C GLY A 7 12.52 -10.52 3.89
N ARG A 8 13.29 -9.46 4.13
CA ARG A 8 13.04 -8.52 5.24
C ARG A 8 12.35 -7.30 4.66
N ARG A 9 11.03 -7.23 4.89
CA ARG A 9 10.25 -6.00 4.75
C ARG A 9 11.00 -4.82 5.37
N SER A 10 10.88 -3.64 4.77
CA SER A 10 11.30 -2.37 5.34
C SER A 10 10.67 -2.19 6.73
N ARG A 11 11.49 -1.81 7.71
CA ARG A 11 11.05 -1.55 9.08
C ARG A 11 10.80 -0.06 9.20
N THR A 12 9.55 0.33 9.31
CA THR A 12 9.19 1.73 9.50
C THR A 12 9.03 2.01 10.99
N ARG A 13 9.52 3.17 11.43
CA ARG A 13 9.24 3.67 12.78
C ARG A 13 7.77 4.05 12.83
N THR A 14 7.09 3.65 13.89
CA THR A 14 5.69 4.00 14.08
C THR A 14 5.57 4.81 15.37
N ASP A 15 4.79 5.87 15.32
CA ASP A 15 4.37 6.64 16.50
C ASP A 15 3.20 5.96 17.23
N GLY A 16 2.67 4.86 16.68
CA GLY A 16 1.65 4.03 17.31
C GLY A 16 2.18 3.20 18.49
N LYS A 17 1.26 2.83 19.39
CA LYS A 17 1.55 1.97 20.55
C LYS A 17 1.82 0.50 20.18
N HIS A 18 1.64 0.14 18.90
CA HIS A 18 1.82 -1.20 18.37
C HIS A 18 3.19 -1.37 17.69
N GLY A 19 3.70 -2.60 17.65
CA GLY A 19 5.01 -2.91 17.06
C GLY A 19 6.06 -3.29 18.09
N ARG A 20 7.25 -3.64 17.62
CA ARG A 20 8.34 -4.10 18.48
C ARG A 20 9.10 -2.90 19.03
N TYR A 21 9.15 -2.78 20.35
CA TYR A 21 10.04 -1.86 21.05
C TYR A 21 11.49 -2.24 20.76
N ILE A 22 12.27 -1.30 20.22
CA ILE A 22 13.66 -1.53 19.81
C ILE A 22 14.67 -0.63 20.51
N GLN A 23 14.24 0.56 20.94
CA GLN A 23 15.10 1.59 21.49
C GLN A 23 14.24 2.53 22.32
N ALA A 24 14.81 3.15 23.36
CA ALA A 24 14.21 4.27 24.06
C ALA A 24 14.94 5.58 23.74
N ARG A 25 14.22 6.71 23.83
CA ARG A 25 14.76 8.07 23.69
C ARG A 25 14.14 8.99 24.73
N PRO A 26 14.75 10.14 25.06
CA PRO A 26 14.16 11.10 25.99
C PRO A 26 12.73 11.46 25.58
N ALA A 27 11.83 11.47 26.57
CA ALA A 27 10.41 11.72 26.36
C ALA A 27 10.13 13.18 25.95
N GLY A 28 10.93 14.13 26.46
CA GLY A 28 10.70 15.56 26.26
C GLY A 28 9.31 15.95 26.74
N GLU A 29 8.51 16.54 25.86
CA GLU A 29 7.11 16.90 26.13
C GLU A 29 6.13 15.73 25.91
N LYS A 30 6.54 14.68 25.19
CA LYS A 30 5.69 13.52 24.88
C LYS A 30 5.78 12.48 25.99
N THR A 31 4.92 12.60 27.00
CA THR A 31 4.84 11.69 28.16
C THR A 31 3.94 10.47 27.94
N SER A 32 3.37 10.31 26.74
CA SER A 32 2.63 9.10 26.37
C SER A 32 3.60 7.96 26.02
N ASP A 33 3.30 6.74 26.48
CA ASP A 33 4.03 5.50 26.13
C ASP A 33 5.50 5.43 26.61
N ILE A 34 5.67 5.66 27.91
CA ILE A 34 6.94 5.60 28.64
C ILE A 34 7.58 4.19 28.61
N ALA A 35 8.91 4.17 28.43
CA ALA A 35 9.77 3.01 28.52
C ALA A 35 10.27 2.85 29.97
N PHE A 36 9.47 2.22 30.84
CA PHE A 36 9.81 2.07 32.27
C PHE A 36 11.21 1.51 32.51
N ASP A 37 11.62 0.49 31.76
CA ASP A 37 12.96 -0.11 31.87
C ASP A 37 14.09 0.88 31.54
N ALA A 38 13.88 1.74 30.55
CA ALA A 38 14.88 2.73 30.15
C ALA A 38 14.85 3.97 31.06
N THR A 39 13.66 4.39 31.51
CA THR A 39 13.49 5.46 32.50
C THR A 39 14.18 5.11 33.82
N LEU A 40 13.97 3.89 34.32
CA LEU A 40 14.64 3.44 35.55
C LEU A 40 16.16 3.41 35.36
N ARG A 41 16.65 2.89 34.23
CA ARG A 41 18.08 2.90 33.91
C ARG A 41 18.68 4.31 33.77
N ALA A 42 17.91 5.27 33.25
CA ALA A 42 18.34 6.66 33.12
C ALA A 42 18.41 7.36 34.48
N ALA A 43 17.47 7.08 35.38
CA ALA A 43 17.45 7.62 36.74
C ALA A 43 18.46 6.95 37.69
N ALA A 44 18.92 5.73 37.37
CA ALA A 44 19.76 4.92 38.25
C ALA A 44 21.06 5.59 38.74
N PRO A 45 21.85 6.28 37.89
CA PRO A 45 23.09 6.91 38.33
C PRO A 45 22.88 8.01 39.38
N TYR A 46 21.70 8.64 39.40
CA TYR A 46 21.41 9.80 40.24
C TYR A 46 20.79 9.44 41.59
N GLN A 47 20.57 8.16 41.89
CA GLN A 47 19.84 7.78 43.12
C GLN A 47 20.57 8.16 44.41
N ILE A 48 21.91 8.18 44.39
CA ILE A 48 22.72 8.59 45.55
C ILE A 48 22.61 10.11 45.77
N GLU A 49 22.67 10.89 44.70
CA GLU A 49 22.55 12.36 44.77
C GLU A 49 21.13 12.82 45.12
N ARG A 50 20.13 11.96 44.90
CA ARG A 50 18.71 12.25 45.13
C ARG A 50 18.17 11.56 46.39
N ASP A 51 19.03 11.14 47.32
CA ASP A 51 18.59 10.41 48.52
C ASP A 51 17.70 11.27 49.42
N ASP A 52 18.05 12.55 49.60
CA ASP A 52 17.23 13.52 50.33
C ASP A 52 15.82 13.66 49.71
N GLU A 53 15.70 13.68 48.38
CA GLU A 53 14.40 13.72 47.69
C GLU A 53 13.60 12.43 47.91
N ARG A 54 14.29 11.28 47.95
CA ARG A 54 13.67 9.98 48.21
C ARG A 54 13.11 9.95 49.63
N GLU A 55 13.87 10.37 50.62
CA GLU A 55 13.42 10.41 52.01
C GLU A 55 12.29 11.43 52.21
N ALA A 56 12.46 12.66 51.71
CA ALA A 56 11.47 13.73 51.87
C ALA A 56 10.11 13.38 51.26
N ASN A 57 10.11 12.69 50.11
CA ASN A 57 8.89 12.27 49.44
C ASN A 57 8.45 10.83 49.75
N GLN A 58 9.16 10.13 50.65
CA GLN A 58 8.93 8.73 51.00
C GLN A 58 8.93 7.79 49.77
N LEU A 59 9.84 8.03 48.82
CA LEU A 59 9.95 7.29 47.57
C LEU A 59 11.06 6.25 47.64
N ALA A 60 10.76 5.02 47.20
CA ALA A 60 11.78 3.99 47.05
C ALA A 60 12.81 4.33 45.95
N TYR A 61 12.44 5.14 44.96
CA TYR A 61 13.27 5.48 43.79
C TYR A 61 12.87 6.87 43.27
N SER A 62 13.81 7.81 43.16
CA SER A 62 13.52 9.18 42.69
C SER A 62 13.64 9.25 41.16
N ILE A 63 12.53 9.56 40.49
CA ILE A 63 12.44 9.74 39.05
C ILE A 63 12.01 11.17 38.76
N ARG A 64 12.81 11.89 37.97
CA ARG A 64 12.51 13.24 37.49
C ARG A 64 12.03 13.21 36.04
N LYS A 65 11.47 14.33 35.59
CA LYS A 65 10.95 14.47 34.22
C LYS A 65 12.04 14.28 33.15
N GLU A 66 13.27 14.72 33.44
CA GLU A 66 14.44 14.52 32.56
C GLU A 66 14.83 13.05 32.35
N ASP A 67 14.53 12.18 33.31
CA ASP A 67 14.86 10.75 33.21
C ASP A 67 13.86 9.99 32.32
N LEU A 68 12.67 10.57 32.08
CA LEU A 68 11.61 9.92 31.33
C LEU A 68 12.09 9.56 29.92
N GLN A 69 12.07 8.27 29.62
CA GLN A 69 12.34 7.74 28.30
C GLN A 69 11.03 7.26 27.67
N ARG A 70 10.83 7.51 26.38
CA ARG A 70 9.71 6.98 25.60
C ARG A 70 10.15 5.82 24.70
N LYS A 71 9.24 4.89 24.45
CA LYS A 71 9.50 3.74 23.58
C LYS A 71 9.55 4.17 22.11
N VAL A 72 10.60 3.78 21.39
CA VAL A 72 10.65 3.78 19.93
C VAL A 72 10.30 2.38 19.45
N ARG A 73 9.19 2.27 18.73
CA ARG A 73 8.75 1.02 18.10
C ARG A 73 9.03 1.07 16.61
N VAL A 74 9.33 -0.10 16.08
CA VAL A 74 9.29 -0.35 14.65
C VAL A 74 8.25 -1.41 14.36
N ARG A 75 7.46 -1.15 13.34
CA ARG A 75 6.58 -2.13 12.74
C ARG A 75 7.13 -2.47 11.36
N LYS A 76 6.78 -3.64 10.85
CA LYS A 76 6.94 -3.88 9.42
C LYS A 76 5.82 -3.12 8.74
N ALA A 77 6.13 -2.23 7.79
CA ALA A 77 5.09 -1.66 6.95
C ALA A 77 4.37 -2.81 6.24
N ALA A 78 3.05 -2.75 6.20
CA ALA A 78 2.26 -3.60 5.33
C ALA A 78 2.01 -2.81 4.05
N ASN A 79 1.98 -3.48 2.91
CA ASN A 79 1.54 -2.82 1.68
C ASN A 79 0.02 -2.86 1.60
N LEU A 80 -0.56 -1.82 1.01
CA LEU A 80 -1.93 -1.85 0.51
C LEU A 80 -1.85 -1.89 -1.01
N ILE A 81 -2.12 -3.06 -1.57
CA ILE A 81 -2.13 -3.27 -3.01
C ILE A 81 -3.58 -3.20 -3.48
N LEU A 82 -3.91 -2.21 -4.30
CA LEU A 82 -5.24 -2.07 -4.89
C LEU A 82 -5.17 -2.42 -6.37
N PHE A 83 -5.82 -3.52 -6.76
CA PHE A 83 -5.99 -3.86 -8.17
C PHE A 83 -7.14 -3.03 -8.73
N VAL A 84 -6.89 -2.28 -9.79
CA VAL A 84 -7.89 -1.46 -10.48
C VAL A 84 -8.00 -2.02 -11.89
N VAL A 85 -9.11 -2.69 -12.18
CA VAL A 85 -9.24 -3.53 -13.39
C VAL A 85 -10.35 -3.00 -14.28
N ASP A 86 -10.04 -2.81 -15.55
CA ASP A 86 -11.05 -2.53 -16.58
C ASP A 86 -11.89 -3.78 -16.91
N ALA A 87 -13.20 -3.68 -16.73
CA ALA A 87 -14.16 -4.73 -17.09
C ALA A 87 -14.48 -4.79 -18.60
N SER A 88 -13.86 -3.95 -19.44
CA SER A 88 -13.79 -4.17 -20.90
C SER A 88 -13.22 -5.55 -21.27
N TRP A 89 -12.65 -6.25 -20.28
CA TRP A 89 -12.57 -7.70 -20.18
C TRP A 89 -13.75 -8.37 -20.94
N SER A 90 -13.51 -8.95 -22.13
CA SER A 90 -14.54 -9.57 -22.99
C SER A 90 -14.16 -10.98 -23.43
N MET A 91 -15.15 -11.84 -23.73
CA MET A 91 -14.98 -13.24 -24.16
C MET A 91 -13.97 -13.46 -25.31
N ALA A 92 -13.70 -12.47 -26.17
CA ALA A 92 -12.74 -12.60 -27.27
C ALA A 92 -11.27 -12.73 -26.80
N VAL A 93 -10.97 -12.33 -25.55
CA VAL A 93 -9.64 -12.44 -24.91
C VAL A 93 -9.52 -13.75 -24.11
N ALA A 94 -10.58 -14.57 -24.02
CA ALA A 94 -10.68 -15.73 -23.11
C ALA A 94 -9.62 -16.83 -23.34
N GLU A 95 -9.13 -16.99 -24.56
CA GLU A 95 -8.05 -17.92 -24.87
C GLU A 95 -6.67 -17.45 -24.37
N ARG A 96 -6.44 -16.13 -24.26
CA ARG A 96 -5.21 -15.54 -23.69
C ARG A 96 -5.33 -15.28 -22.17
N MET A 97 -6.56 -15.22 -21.65
CA MET A 97 -6.92 -14.89 -20.26
C MET A 97 -6.53 -15.91 -19.19
N ASN A 98 -6.44 -17.21 -19.49
CA ASN A 98 -6.07 -18.20 -18.47
C ASN A 98 -4.68 -17.92 -17.90
N ALA A 99 -3.77 -17.43 -18.75
CA ALA A 99 -2.45 -16.99 -18.34
C ALA A 99 -2.56 -15.76 -17.42
N THR A 100 -3.25 -14.70 -17.85
CA THR A 100 -3.37 -13.43 -17.11
C THR A 100 -4.06 -13.58 -15.76
N LYS A 101 -5.15 -14.35 -15.69
CA LYS A 101 -5.82 -14.67 -14.42
C LYS A 101 -4.89 -15.44 -13.49
N GLY A 102 -4.07 -16.34 -14.04
CA GLY A 102 -3.00 -17.04 -13.30
C GLY A 102 -1.94 -16.08 -12.75
N ALA A 103 -1.52 -15.08 -13.51
CA ALA A 103 -0.54 -14.08 -13.07
C ALA A 103 -1.10 -13.18 -11.96
N ILE A 104 -2.32 -12.65 -12.09
CA ILE A 104 -2.98 -11.86 -11.03
C ILE A 104 -3.21 -12.71 -9.77
N MET A 105 -3.61 -13.98 -9.94
CA MET A 105 -3.71 -14.94 -8.84
C MET A 105 -2.37 -15.21 -8.15
N SER A 106 -1.29 -15.28 -8.92
CA SER A 106 0.06 -15.43 -8.40
C SER A 106 0.45 -14.22 -7.55
N LEU A 107 0.20 -13.00 -8.05
CA LEU A 107 0.48 -11.76 -7.32
C LEU A 107 -0.30 -11.67 -6.01
N LEU A 108 -1.59 -12.01 -6.02
CA LEU A 108 -2.39 -12.04 -4.82
C LEU A 108 -1.92 -13.08 -3.81
N THR A 109 -1.49 -14.23 -4.32
CA THR A 109 -0.96 -15.29 -3.46
C THR A 109 0.37 -14.85 -2.82
N ASP A 110 1.22 -14.10 -3.53
CA ASP A 110 2.46 -13.54 -2.96
C ASP A 110 2.21 -12.39 -1.98
N ALA A 111 1.33 -11.44 -2.33
CA ALA A 111 0.89 -10.37 -1.45
C ALA A 111 0.38 -10.94 -0.11
N TYR A 112 -0.34 -12.06 -0.16
CA TYR A 112 -0.73 -12.77 1.05
C TYR A 112 0.43 -13.38 1.84
N GLN A 113 1.41 -14.04 1.19
CA GLN A 113 2.58 -14.54 1.90
C GLN A 113 3.31 -13.41 2.64
N ARG A 114 3.27 -12.21 2.05
CA ARG A 114 3.77 -10.97 2.64
C ARG A 114 2.77 -10.26 3.56
N ARG A 115 1.65 -10.89 3.92
CA ARG A 115 0.57 -10.30 4.77
C ARG A 115 0.26 -8.85 4.40
N ASP A 116 0.27 -8.57 3.11
CA ASP A 116 -0.14 -7.30 2.56
C ASP A 116 -1.66 -7.30 2.43
N ARG A 117 -2.24 -6.11 2.53
CA ARG A 117 -3.67 -5.93 2.33
C ARG A 117 -3.91 -5.79 0.84
N VAL A 118 -4.96 -6.43 0.37
CA VAL A 118 -5.34 -6.39 -1.03
C VAL A 118 -6.79 -5.97 -1.18
N GLY A 119 -7.04 -5.01 -2.07
CA GLY A 119 -8.37 -4.69 -2.56
C GLY A 119 -8.48 -4.89 -4.07
N LEU A 120 -9.72 -4.82 -4.56
CA LEU A 120 -10.04 -4.91 -5.98
C LEU A 120 -11.15 -3.90 -6.31
N VAL A 121 -10.83 -2.97 -7.21
CA VAL A 121 -11.77 -2.07 -7.86
C VAL A 121 -11.95 -2.55 -9.30
N VAL A 122 -13.19 -2.64 -9.73
CA VAL A 122 -13.53 -2.95 -11.12
C VAL A 122 -14.41 -1.83 -11.65
N PHE A 123 -14.12 -1.34 -12.85
CA PHE A 123 -14.93 -0.34 -13.52
C PHE A 123 -15.55 -0.90 -14.80
N GLN A 124 -16.84 -0.64 -14.99
CA GLN A 124 -17.69 -1.19 -16.03
C GLN A 124 -18.78 -0.19 -16.42
N LYS A 125 -19.07 -0.08 -17.73
CA LYS A 125 -20.13 0.77 -18.31
C LYS A 125 -19.94 2.26 -17.96
N ASP A 126 -20.60 2.69 -16.91
CA ASP A 126 -20.76 4.06 -16.42
C ASP A 126 -20.33 4.20 -14.95
N ARG A 127 -19.81 3.14 -14.31
CA ARG A 127 -19.54 3.11 -12.87
C ARG A 127 -18.27 2.34 -12.52
N ALA A 128 -17.64 2.73 -11.42
CA ALA A 128 -16.61 1.97 -10.72
C ALA A 128 -17.15 1.39 -9.42
N GLN A 129 -16.73 0.17 -9.08
CA GLN A 129 -17.18 -0.55 -7.90
C GLN A 129 -16.01 -1.20 -7.16
N LEU A 130 -16.01 -1.06 -5.84
CA LEU A 130 -15.10 -1.79 -4.96
C LEU A 130 -15.64 -3.21 -4.74
N ILE A 131 -15.14 -4.17 -5.53
CA ILE A 131 -15.55 -5.58 -5.46
C ILE A 131 -14.97 -6.26 -4.22
N LEU A 132 -13.74 -5.89 -3.85
CA LEU A 132 -13.08 -6.39 -2.64
C LEU A 132 -12.55 -5.23 -1.82
N PRO A 133 -13.16 -4.94 -0.67
CA PRO A 133 -12.57 -4.04 0.31
C PRO A 133 -11.19 -4.54 0.77
N PRO A 134 -10.21 -3.65 1.05
CA PRO A 134 -8.87 -4.03 1.46
C PRO A 134 -8.83 -5.08 2.58
N THR A 135 -8.37 -6.29 2.27
CA THR A 135 -8.38 -7.44 3.18
C THR A 135 -7.05 -8.18 3.18
N ASN A 136 -6.76 -8.87 4.28
CA ASN A 136 -5.64 -9.82 4.37
C ASN A 136 -6.07 -11.25 3.96
N SER A 137 -7.34 -11.46 3.58
CA SER A 137 -7.90 -12.77 3.25
C SER A 137 -7.73 -13.12 1.77
N VAL A 138 -6.86 -14.10 1.48
CA VAL A 138 -6.69 -14.64 0.11
C VAL A 138 -7.96 -15.22 -0.43
N THR A 139 -8.70 -15.94 0.41
CA THR A 139 -9.88 -16.68 -0.03
C THR A 139 -10.94 -15.73 -0.55
N LEU A 140 -11.12 -14.58 0.10
CA LEU A 140 -12.02 -13.53 -0.37
C LEU A 140 -11.51 -12.90 -1.67
N ALA A 141 -10.21 -12.62 -1.77
CA ALA A 141 -9.63 -12.05 -2.98
C ALA A 141 -9.72 -12.98 -4.20
N LYS A 142 -9.47 -14.27 -4.01
CA LYS A 142 -9.59 -15.30 -5.06
C LYS A 142 -11.02 -15.43 -5.55
N LYS A 143 -11.99 -15.43 -4.64
CA LYS A 143 -13.42 -15.49 -4.98
C LYS A 143 -13.86 -14.23 -5.73
N ALA A 144 -13.47 -13.05 -5.24
CA ALA A 144 -13.78 -11.77 -5.88
C ALA A 144 -13.29 -11.69 -7.33
N LEU A 145 -12.09 -12.20 -7.65
CA LEU A 145 -11.57 -12.24 -9.03
C LEU A 145 -12.15 -13.38 -9.89
N ALA A 146 -12.70 -14.43 -9.27
CA ALA A 146 -13.36 -15.49 -10.01
C ALA A 146 -14.68 -15.02 -10.62
N ASP A 147 -15.39 -14.14 -9.90
CA ASP A 147 -16.76 -13.72 -10.18
C ASP A 147 -16.84 -12.30 -10.80
N ILE A 148 -15.75 -11.79 -11.41
CA ILE A 148 -15.77 -10.46 -12.01
C ILE A 148 -16.74 -10.43 -13.21
N PRO A 149 -17.69 -9.47 -13.24
CA PRO A 149 -18.55 -9.28 -14.40
C PRO A 149 -17.74 -8.76 -15.61
N VAL A 150 -18.03 -9.32 -16.78
CA VAL A 150 -17.32 -9.10 -18.05
C VAL A 150 -18.19 -8.23 -18.98
N GLY A 151 -17.62 -7.15 -19.53
CA GLY A 151 -18.17 -6.36 -20.63
C GLY A 151 -18.77 -5.00 -20.26
N GLY A 152 -18.51 -3.96 -21.06
CA GLY A 152 -19.06 -2.62 -20.89
C GLY A 152 -18.17 -1.55 -21.52
N LYS A 153 -18.60 -0.29 -21.47
CA LYS A 153 -17.72 0.85 -21.73
C LYS A 153 -16.79 1.11 -20.52
N THR A 154 -15.72 1.87 -20.72
CA THR A 154 -14.64 2.04 -19.75
C THR A 154 -14.64 3.46 -19.14
N PRO A 155 -15.19 3.66 -17.93
CA PRO A 155 -15.09 4.92 -17.20
C PRO A 155 -13.81 4.93 -16.36
N LEU A 156 -12.67 5.16 -17.01
CA LEU A 156 -11.35 5.11 -16.39
C LEU A 156 -11.22 6.11 -15.22
N SER A 157 -11.72 7.33 -15.38
CA SER A 157 -11.71 8.36 -14.33
C SER A 157 -12.49 7.91 -13.10
N ALA A 158 -13.63 7.22 -13.27
CA ALA A 158 -14.37 6.63 -12.16
C ALA A 158 -13.55 5.59 -11.40
N GLY A 159 -12.83 4.73 -12.12
CA GLY A 159 -11.97 3.70 -11.53
C GLY A 159 -10.86 4.31 -10.69
N LEU A 160 -10.16 5.31 -11.22
CA LEU A 160 -9.10 6.03 -10.52
C LEU A 160 -9.63 6.79 -9.30
N PHE A 161 -10.80 7.43 -9.42
CA PHE A 161 -11.43 8.15 -8.31
C PHE A 161 -11.76 7.23 -7.14
N VAL A 162 -12.46 6.11 -7.40
CA VAL A 162 -12.79 5.13 -6.37
C VAL A 162 -11.52 4.54 -5.73
N ALA A 163 -10.47 4.30 -6.53
CA ALA A 163 -9.19 3.83 -6.02
C ALA A 163 -8.55 4.85 -5.05
N LEU A 164 -8.54 6.13 -5.42
CA LEU A 164 -8.04 7.21 -4.58
C LEU A 164 -8.81 7.30 -3.25
N GLU A 165 -10.15 7.27 -3.29
CA GLU A 165 -10.98 7.28 -2.08
C GLU A 165 -10.66 6.11 -1.14
N VAL A 166 -10.42 4.92 -1.69
CA VAL A 166 -10.04 3.73 -0.91
C VAL A 166 -8.69 3.93 -0.23
N PHE A 167 -7.69 4.46 -0.93
CA PHE A 167 -6.38 4.75 -0.35
C PHE A 167 -6.47 5.79 0.77
N LEU A 168 -7.15 6.91 0.52
CA LEU A 168 -7.33 7.98 1.50
C LEU A 168 -8.02 7.48 2.76
N ARG A 169 -9.10 6.70 2.60
CA ARG A 169 -9.84 6.11 3.71
C ARG A 169 -8.99 5.13 4.52
N GLU A 170 -8.21 4.28 3.86
CA GLU A 170 -7.38 3.29 4.56
C GLU A 170 -6.19 3.93 5.29
N ARG A 171 -5.64 5.03 4.78
CA ARG A 171 -4.56 5.78 5.45
C ARG A 171 -4.99 6.31 6.82
N LEU A 172 -6.29 6.63 7.01
CA LEU A 172 -6.83 7.05 8.30
C LEU A 172 -6.74 5.95 9.38
N SER A 173 -6.99 4.69 8.99
CA SER A 173 -6.94 3.55 9.92
C SER A 173 -5.54 2.91 10.00
N HIS A 174 -4.74 3.07 8.94
CA HIS A 174 -3.43 2.47 8.80
C HIS A 174 -2.42 3.49 8.25
N PRO A 175 -1.96 4.45 9.07
CA PRO A 175 -1.09 5.55 8.62
C PRO A 175 0.29 5.09 8.13
N ASP A 176 0.77 3.94 8.59
CA ASP A 176 2.08 3.37 8.21
C ASP A 176 1.97 2.40 7.02
N ILE A 177 0.82 2.31 6.34
CA ILE A 177 0.64 1.44 5.18
C ILE A 177 1.24 2.09 3.95
N LEU A 178 1.95 1.31 3.14
CA LEU A 178 2.49 1.82 1.88
C LEU A 178 1.51 1.51 0.75
N PRO A 179 0.87 2.53 0.15
CA PRO A 179 -0.09 2.31 -0.93
C PRO A 179 0.63 1.94 -2.24
N LEU A 180 -0.01 1.06 -3.01
CA LEU A 180 0.40 0.69 -4.36
C LEU A 180 -0.86 0.38 -5.19
N MET A 181 -1.07 1.13 -6.26
CA MET A 181 -2.09 0.82 -7.26
C MET A 181 -1.49 -0.07 -8.35
N ILE A 182 -2.21 -1.11 -8.75
CA ILE A 182 -1.92 -1.87 -9.95
C ILE A 182 -3.10 -1.69 -10.90
N LEU A 183 -2.92 -0.89 -11.95
CA LEU A 183 -3.94 -0.58 -12.95
C LEU A 183 -3.83 -1.54 -14.13
N LEU A 184 -4.92 -2.19 -14.51
CA LEU A 184 -5.03 -3.07 -15.67
C LEU A 184 -6.02 -2.45 -16.65
N THR A 185 -5.51 -1.96 -17.79
CA THR A 185 -6.30 -1.21 -18.75
C THR A 185 -5.70 -1.31 -20.16
N ASP A 186 -6.54 -1.14 -21.18
CA ASP A 186 -6.13 -0.86 -22.56
C ASP A 186 -5.89 0.65 -22.80
N GLY A 187 -6.21 1.49 -21.81
CA GLY A 187 -6.06 2.94 -21.87
C GLY A 187 -7.21 3.66 -22.59
N ALA A 188 -8.20 2.93 -23.11
CA ALA A 188 -9.30 3.50 -23.87
C ALA A 188 -10.39 4.08 -22.93
N GLY A 189 -10.11 5.25 -22.33
CA GLY A 189 -11.07 6.01 -21.51
C GLY A 189 -12.20 6.60 -22.36
N ASN A 190 -13.24 5.83 -22.64
CA ASN A 190 -14.31 6.22 -23.56
C ASN A 190 -15.51 6.91 -22.88
N VAL A 191 -15.48 7.10 -21.56
CA VAL A 191 -16.59 7.67 -20.76
C VAL A 191 -16.05 8.60 -19.67
N SER A 192 -16.53 9.84 -19.62
CA SER A 192 -16.21 10.83 -18.59
C SER A 192 -17.21 10.79 -17.44
N MET A 193 -16.78 11.14 -16.22
CA MET A 193 -17.66 11.35 -15.06
C MET A 193 -18.22 12.79 -15.00
N SER A 194 -17.56 13.73 -15.67
CA SER A 194 -17.97 15.15 -15.74
C SER A 194 -18.14 15.63 -17.18
N SER A 195 -18.37 16.94 -17.36
CA SER A 195 -18.42 17.60 -18.67
C SER A 195 -17.04 17.75 -19.35
N LEU A 196 -15.96 17.34 -18.66
CA LEU A 196 -14.61 17.33 -19.23
C LEU A 196 -14.39 16.10 -20.13
N PRO A 197 -13.46 16.18 -21.09
CA PRO A 197 -13.00 15.00 -21.81
C PRO A 197 -12.48 13.94 -20.82
N PRO A 198 -12.81 12.64 -21.02
CA PRO A 198 -12.49 11.57 -20.07
C PRO A 198 -10.99 11.48 -19.72
N LEU A 199 -10.13 11.80 -20.68
CA LEU A 199 -8.68 11.77 -20.52
C LEU A 199 -8.15 12.94 -19.67
N ASP A 200 -8.72 14.13 -19.81
CA ASP A 200 -8.34 15.28 -19.00
C ASP A 200 -8.73 15.07 -17.53
N GLU A 201 -9.90 14.49 -17.30
CA GLU A 201 -10.35 14.11 -15.97
C GLU A 201 -9.47 13.00 -15.35
N ALA A 202 -9.10 11.98 -16.14
CA ALA A 202 -8.18 10.95 -15.70
C ALA A 202 -6.80 11.53 -15.33
N LYS A 203 -6.32 12.54 -16.07
CA LYS A 203 -5.07 13.25 -15.80
C LYS A 203 -5.12 14.04 -14.49
N GLU A 204 -6.21 14.76 -14.23
CA GLU A 204 -6.38 15.49 -12.95
C GLU A 204 -6.40 14.53 -11.76
N ILE A 205 -7.11 13.42 -11.87
CA ILE A 205 -7.16 12.41 -10.81
C ILE A 205 -5.78 11.77 -10.64
N ALA A 206 -5.07 11.45 -11.73
CA ALA A 206 -3.72 10.89 -11.67
C ALA A 206 -2.73 11.81 -10.93
N GLY A 207 -2.84 13.14 -11.11
CA GLY A 207 -2.04 14.11 -10.34
C GLY A 207 -2.23 13.98 -8.83
N GLN A 208 -3.44 13.65 -8.37
CA GLN A 208 -3.72 13.45 -6.94
C GLN A 208 -3.05 12.19 -6.37
N PHE A 209 -2.71 11.19 -7.20
CA PHE A 209 -1.96 10.03 -6.72
C PHE A 209 -0.54 10.42 -6.29
N ALA A 210 0.14 11.23 -7.09
CA ALA A 210 1.47 11.75 -6.77
C ALA A 210 1.45 12.64 -5.51
N GLU A 211 0.48 13.56 -5.40
CA GLU A 211 0.30 14.42 -4.23
C GLU A 211 0.09 13.63 -2.93
N ASN A 212 -0.52 12.43 -3.03
CA ASN A 212 -0.78 11.55 -1.90
C ASN A 212 0.27 10.46 -1.70
N GLU A 213 1.40 10.51 -2.43
CA GLU A 213 2.49 9.51 -2.37
C GLU A 213 2.01 8.09 -2.69
N ILE A 214 1.02 7.96 -3.59
CA ILE A 214 0.47 6.68 -4.03
C ILE A 214 1.25 6.20 -5.26
N ARG A 215 2.08 5.18 -5.06
CA ARG A 215 2.78 4.50 -6.17
C ARG A 215 1.80 3.80 -7.08
N SER A 216 2.12 3.73 -8.36
CA SER A 216 1.30 3.08 -9.37
C SER A 216 2.15 2.17 -10.27
N VAL A 217 1.54 1.08 -10.75
CA VAL A 217 2.07 0.27 -11.85
C VAL A 217 0.93 0.06 -12.83
N THR A 218 1.13 0.46 -14.08
CA THR A 218 0.14 0.28 -15.14
C THR A 218 0.50 -0.96 -15.96
N ILE A 219 -0.48 -1.80 -16.23
CA ILE A 219 -0.36 -2.99 -17.06
C ILE A 219 -1.18 -2.75 -18.32
N ASN A 220 -0.50 -2.55 -19.44
CA ASN A 220 -1.12 -2.47 -20.75
C ASN A 220 -1.65 -3.84 -21.16
N MET A 221 -2.96 -3.89 -21.40
CA MET A 221 -3.66 -5.10 -21.84
C MET A 221 -3.73 -5.25 -23.36
N GLU A 222 -3.38 -4.21 -24.13
CA GLU A 222 -3.30 -4.30 -25.58
C GLU A 222 -2.07 -5.10 -26.03
N HIS A 223 -2.17 -5.73 -27.19
CA HIS A 223 -1.01 -6.34 -27.83
C HIS A 223 -0.13 -5.22 -28.40
N VAL A 224 1.20 -5.33 -28.27
CA VAL A 224 2.18 -4.33 -28.75
C VAL A 224 1.98 -3.91 -30.22
N ALA A 225 1.38 -4.80 -31.03
CA ALA A 225 1.08 -4.53 -32.44
C ALA A 225 -0.13 -3.59 -32.67
N PHE A 226 -0.98 -3.41 -31.67
CA PHE A 226 -2.19 -2.57 -31.72
C PHE A 226 -2.16 -1.44 -30.69
N ASP A 227 -1.08 -1.35 -29.89
CA ASP A 227 -0.91 -0.39 -28.82
C ASP A 227 -0.92 1.05 -29.35
N GLN A 228 -1.92 1.82 -28.93
CA GLN A 228 -2.05 3.23 -29.27
C GLN A 228 -1.24 4.15 -28.34
N GLY A 229 -0.57 3.61 -27.33
CA GLY A 229 0.23 4.35 -26.36
C GLY A 229 -0.58 4.99 -25.23
N LEU A 230 -1.89 4.71 -25.14
CA LEU A 230 -2.78 5.30 -24.14
C LEU A 230 -2.44 4.81 -22.71
N ALA A 231 -2.15 3.53 -22.56
CA ALA A 231 -1.74 2.96 -21.27
C ALA A 231 -0.40 3.56 -20.79
N GLN A 232 0.55 3.79 -21.71
CA GLN A 232 1.81 4.46 -21.39
C GLN A 232 1.58 5.91 -20.94
N GLN A 233 0.75 6.66 -21.66
CA GLN A 233 0.42 8.03 -21.30
C GLN A 233 -0.22 8.14 -19.91
N LEU A 234 -1.08 7.19 -19.55
CA LEU A 234 -1.65 7.11 -18.20
C LEU A 234 -0.61 6.81 -17.13
N ALA A 235 0.32 5.89 -17.41
CA ALA A 235 1.41 5.56 -16.51
C ALA A 235 2.30 6.77 -16.24
N ASP A 236 2.59 7.56 -17.29
CA ASP A 236 3.37 8.79 -17.18
C ASP A 236 2.65 9.84 -16.30
N TRP A 237 1.32 9.96 -16.38
CA TRP A 237 0.55 10.85 -15.51
C TRP A 237 0.49 10.37 -14.07
N LEU A 238 0.56 9.06 -13.84
CA LEU A 238 0.57 8.43 -12.53
C LEU A 238 1.98 8.29 -11.93
N ASP A 239 3.00 8.83 -12.60
CA ASP A 239 4.43 8.75 -12.23
C ASP A 239 4.88 7.31 -11.92
N GLY A 240 4.47 6.36 -12.78
CA GLY A 240 4.72 4.94 -12.57
C GLY A 240 5.07 4.18 -13.85
N PRO A 241 5.64 2.98 -13.74
CA PRO A 241 5.99 2.17 -14.90
C PRO A 241 4.75 1.64 -15.63
N CYS A 242 4.87 1.53 -16.95
CA CYS A 242 3.94 0.78 -17.79
C CYS A 242 4.58 -0.55 -18.19
N LEU A 243 3.85 -1.65 -18.01
CA LEU A 243 4.28 -3.01 -18.34
C LEU A 243 3.28 -3.67 -19.27
N THR A 244 3.73 -4.56 -20.13
CA THR A 244 2.86 -5.37 -20.98
C THR A 244 2.42 -6.66 -20.29
N LEU A 245 1.35 -7.29 -20.80
CA LEU A 245 0.93 -8.62 -20.36
C LEU A 245 2.02 -9.70 -20.46
N ALA A 246 2.94 -9.60 -21.43
CA ALA A 246 4.04 -10.56 -21.57
C ALA A 246 5.08 -10.40 -20.44
N GLU A 247 5.38 -9.17 -20.05
CA GLU A 247 6.26 -8.84 -18.93
C GLU A 247 5.63 -9.21 -17.57
N LEU A 248 4.30 -9.29 -17.51
CA LEU A 248 3.55 -9.84 -16.39
C LEU A 248 3.82 -11.34 -16.15
N HIS A 249 4.02 -12.11 -17.24
CA HIS A 249 4.27 -13.55 -17.21
C HIS A 249 5.72 -13.91 -16.96
N ALA A 250 6.65 -13.10 -17.47
CA ALA A 250 8.04 -13.17 -17.04
C ALA A 250 8.12 -12.76 -15.57
N ALA A 251 9.10 -13.25 -14.81
CA ALA A 251 9.32 -12.88 -13.42
C ALA A 251 9.60 -11.37 -13.17
N ALA A 252 9.39 -10.52 -14.18
CA ALA A 252 9.65 -9.09 -14.21
C ALA A 252 8.66 -8.28 -13.38
N LEU A 253 7.37 -8.61 -13.36
CA LEU A 253 6.42 -7.88 -12.49
C LEU A 253 6.74 -8.04 -11.00
N TYR A 254 7.19 -9.23 -10.59
CA TYR A 254 7.63 -9.45 -9.22
C TYR A 254 8.83 -8.56 -8.88
N GLU A 255 9.80 -8.44 -9.78
CA GLU A 255 10.95 -7.54 -9.57
C GLU A 255 10.57 -6.05 -9.69
N ALA A 256 9.65 -5.66 -10.57
CA ALA A 256 9.17 -4.29 -10.71
C ALA A 256 8.36 -3.85 -9.48
N VAL A 257 7.40 -4.67 -9.04
CA VAL A 257 6.66 -4.45 -7.80
C VAL A 257 7.61 -4.47 -6.61
N LYS A 258 8.61 -5.35 -6.58
CA LYS A 258 9.63 -5.38 -5.51
C LYS A 258 10.53 -4.15 -5.52
N GLN A 259 10.96 -3.67 -6.68
CA GLN A 259 11.71 -2.42 -6.82
C GLN A 259 10.89 -1.23 -6.32
N GLU A 260 9.60 -1.17 -6.64
CA GLU A 260 8.72 -0.12 -6.14
C GLU A 260 8.46 -0.25 -4.63
N LEU A 261 8.30 -1.48 -4.12
CA LEU A 261 8.03 -1.74 -2.71
C LEU A 261 9.25 -1.56 -1.79
N ASP A 262 10.47 -1.75 -2.31
CA ASP A 262 11.73 -1.66 -1.58
C ASP A 262 12.43 -0.27 -1.70
N GLN A 263 11.93 0.61 -2.58
CA GLN A 263 12.27 2.05 -2.62
C GLN A 263 11.53 2.82 -1.52
#